data_AF-A0ABD5Q469-F1
#
_entry.id   AF-A0ABD5Q469-F1
#
_cell.length_a   1.000
_cell.length_b   1.000
_cell.length_c   1.000
_cell.angle_alpha   90.00
_cell.angle_beta   90.00
_cell.angle_gamma   90.00
#
_symmetry.space_group_name_H-M   'P 1'
#
loop_
_entity.id
_entity.type
_entity.pdbx_description
1 polymer ?
#
loop_
_entity_poly.entity_id
_entity_poly.type
_entity_poly.pdbx_seq_one_letter_code
_entity_poly.pdbx_strand_id
1 'polypeptide(L)'
;MDRDAIFVGAGVDAVIAVVAATMALPERVRWPAFAGVLAGGLFGGYLAGRLAAGSWRRRTRHGLLAGVGGGAAFALAVRWSFEPGTPPGALRPANYLLATAAGWLPSGFTARYDALLGVAAALAFGVLYAVEGALAAGAAPGGDADVLAVRE
;
A
#
# COMPACT_ATOMS: atom_id res chain seq x y z
N MET A 1 -19.12 8.27 -9.95
CA MET A 1 -17.81 7.82 -9.44
C MET A 1 -16.97 9.07 -9.29
N ASP A 2 -16.52 9.36 -8.08
CA ASP A 2 -15.80 10.58 -7.75
C ASP A 2 -14.30 10.36 -7.96
N ARG A 3 -13.76 11.01 -8.99
CA ARG A 3 -12.36 10.84 -9.38
C ARG A 3 -11.42 11.54 -8.41
N ASP A 4 -11.84 12.67 -7.84
CA ASP A 4 -11.01 13.48 -6.96
C ASP A 4 -10.76 12.74 -5.65
N ALA A 5 -11.78 12.08 -5.10
CA ALA A 5 -11.62 11.20 -3.94
C ALA A 5 -10.61 10.07 -4.18
N ILE A 6 -10.60 9.48 -5.39
CA ILE A 6 -9.66 8.41 -5.76
C ILE A 6 -8.25 8.97 -5.89
N PHE A 7 -8.09 10.11 -6.57
CA PHE A 7 -6.77 10.74 -6.77
C PHE A 7 -6.15 11.24 -5.46
N VAL A 8 -6.95 11.77 -4.54
CA VAL A 8 -6.45 12.16 -3.21
C VAL A 8 -5.93 10.94 -2.45
N GLY A 9 -6.72 9.86 -2.37
CA GLY A 9 -6.30 8.63 -1.68
C GLY A 9 -5.06 8.01 -2.32
N ALA A 10 -5.07 7.80 -3.64
CA ALA A 10 -3.94 7.23 -4.36
C ALA A 10 -2.69 8.13 -4.30
N GLY A 11 -2.88 9.46 -4.34
CA GLY A 11 -1.79 10.42 -4.29
C GLY A 11 -1.07 10.42 -2.95
N VAL A 12 -1.80 10.34 -1.84
CA VAL A 12 -1.22 10.21 -0.49
C VAL A 12 -0.36 8.95 -0.40
N ASP A 13 -0.90 7.81 -0.83
CA ASP A 13 -0.21 6.53 -0.82
C ASP A 13 1.06 6.56 -1.71
N ALA A 14 0.96 7.18 -2.88
CA ALA A 14 2.09 7.34 -3.79
C ALA A 14 3.19 8.20 -3.18
N VAL A 15 2.86 9.29 -2.49
CA VAL A 15 3.84 10.13 -1.78
C VAL A 15 4.52 9.33 -0.68
N ILE A 16 3.76 8.57 0.13
CA ILE A 16 4.32 7.69 1.17
C ILE A 16 5.31 6.69 0.55
N ALA A 17 4.92 6.05 -0.56
CA ALA A 17 5.77 5.07 -1.26
C ALA A 17 7.07 5.70 -1.79
N VAL A 18 6.98 6.87 -2.43
CA VAL A 18 8.15 7.59 -2.97
C VAL A 18 9.09 8.02 -1.85
N VAL A 19 8.57 8.57 -0.76
CA VAL A 19 9.37 8.97 0.40
C VAL A 19 10.06 7.76 1.03
N ALA A 20 9.32 6.66 1.22
CA ALA A 20 9.84 5.42 1.80
C ALA A 20 10.99 4.83 0.98
N ALA A 21 10.90 4.94 -0.34
CA ALA A 21 11.91 4.45 -1.26
C ALA A 21 13.17 5.33 -1.27
N THR A 22 13.00 6.65 -1.24
CA THR A 22 14.08 7.60 -1.50
C THR A 22 14.83 8.04 -0.25
N MET A 23 14.22 7.97 0.93
CA MET A 23 14.87 8.39 2.18
C MET A 23 15.72 7.27 2.80
N ALA A 24 17.00 7.55 2.97
CA ALA A 24 17.89 6.70 3.78
C ALA A 24 17.50 6.79 5.26
N LEU A 25 17.44 5.64 5.92
CA LEU A 25 17.07 5.57 7.34
C LEU A 25 18.11 4.78 8.15
N PRO A 26 18.36 5.16 9.41
CA PRO A 26 19.10 4.34 10.35
C PRO A 26 18.44 2.97 10.53
N GLU A 27 19.25 1.92 10.70
CA GLU A 27 18.76 0.53 10.75
C GLU A 27 17.67 0.30 11.81
N ARG A 28 17.79 0.95 12.98
CA ARG A 28 16.85 0.83 14.10
C ARG A 28 15.42 1.28 13.77
N VAL A 29 15.26 2.22 12.84
CA VAL A 29 13.94 2.78 12.49
C VAL A 29 13.36 2.20 11.21
N ARG A 30 14.12 1.38 10.46
CA ARG A 30 13.66 0.82 9.17
C ARG A 30 12.43 -0.07 9.34
N TRP A 31 12.42 -0.96 10.33
CA TRP A 31 11.28 -1.86 10.58
C TRP A 31 10.01 -1.12 11.00
N PRO A 32 10.06 -0.19 11.98
CA PRO A 32 8.90 0.65 12.28
C PRO A 32 8.42 1.47 11.09
N ALA A 33 9.34 2.10 10.34
CA ALA A 33 9.00 2.88 9.16
C ALA A 33 8.37 2.00 8.07
N PHE A 34 8.91 0.80 7.85
CA PHE A 34 8.34 -0.18 6.92
C PHE A 34 6.92 -0.57 7.32
N ALA A 35 6.67 -0.86 8.61
CA ALA A 35 5.33 -1.19 9.09
C ALA A 35 4.35 -0.03 8.90
N GLY A 36 4.79 1.21 9.14
CA GLY A 36 3.99 2.41 8.88
C GLY A 36 3.68 2.59 7.39
N VAL A 37 4.65 2.32 6.52
CA VAL A 37 4.46 2.35 5.06
C VAL A 37 3.50 1.25 4.63
N LEU A 38 3.61 0.02 5.16
CA LEU A 38 2.68 -1.06 4.82
C LEU A 38 1.23 -0.68 5.11
N ALA A 39 0.97 0.06 6.18
CA ALA A 39 -0.36 0.58 6.52
C ALA A 39 -0.81 1.80 5.69
N GLY A 40 -0.03 2.21 4.68
CA GLY A 40 -0.33 3.37 3.85
C GLY A 40 -1.66 3.22 3.12
N GLY A 41 -1.96 2.03 2.59
CA GLY A 41 -3.22 1.76 1.89
C GLY A 41 -4.47 2.00 2.73
N LEU A 42 -4.37 1.81 4.06
CA LEU A 42 -5.45 2.16 4.99
C LEU A 42 -5.72 3.67 4.99
N PHE A 43 -4.68 4.51 4.95
CA PHE A 43 -4.82 5.97 4.95
C PHE A 43 -5.45 6.47 3.65
N GLY A 44 -4.90 6.09 2.49
CA GLY A 44 -5.45 6.48 1.19
C GLY A 44 -6.89 5.99 0.99
N GLY A 45 -7.17 4.75 1.38
CA GLY A 45 -8.52 4.19 1.36
C GLY A 45 -9.51 4.90 2.27
N TYR A 46 -9.11 5.17 3.52
CA TYR A 46 -9.96 5.90 4.46
C TYR A 46 -10.35 7.27 3.91
N LEU A 47 -9.38 8.04 3.39
CA LEU A 47 -9.63 9.35 2.79
C LEU A 47 -10.56 9.25 1.58
N ALA A 48 -10.30 8.32 0.66
CA ALA A 48 -11.15 8.10 -0.51
C ALA A 48 -12.59 7.71 -0.12
N GLY A 49 -12.75 6.86 0.89
CA GLY A 49 -14.05 6.45 1.42
C GLY A 49 -14.80 7.59 2.11
N ARG A 50 -14.10 8.40 2.89
CA ARG A 50 -14.65 9.58 3.58
C ARG A 50 -15.16 10.61 2.58
N LEU A 51 -14.37 10.90 1.55
CA LEU A 51 -14.70 11.89 0.51
C LEU A 51 -15.81 11.39 -0.42
N ALA A 52 -15.79 10.11 -0.80
CA ALA A 52 -16.82 9.56 -1.67
C ALA A 52 -18.22 9.62 -1.03
N ALA A 53 -18.31 9.41 0.30
CA ALA A 53 -19.54 9.39 1.08
C ALA A 53 -20.64 8.43 0.54
N GLY A 54 -21.79 8.40 1.20
CA GLY A 54 -22.93 7.55 0.84
C GLY A 54 -22.73 6.07 1.17
N SER A 55 -23.37 5.20 0.38
CA SER A 55 -23.47 3.77 0.68
C SER A 55 -22.12 3.08 0.85
N TRP A 56 -22.07 2.07 1.73
CA TRP A 56 -20.87 1.26 1.99
C TRP A 56 -20.23 0.75 0.68
N ARG A 57 -21.04 0.19 -0.22
CA ARG A 57 -20.57 -0.34 -1.51
C ARG A 57 -19.89 0.72 -2.39
N ARG A 58 -20.39 1.97 -2.36
CA ARG A 58 -19.76 3.07 -3.10
C ARG A 58 -18.39 3.38 -2.50
N ARG A 59 -18.29 3.48 -1.19
CA ARG A 59 -17.05 3.84 -0.49
C ARG A 59 -15.97 2.76 -0.63
N THR A 60 -16.32 1.49 -0.41
CA THR A 60 -15.41 0.35 -0.64
C THR A 60 -14.86 0.34 -2.07
N ARG A 61 -15.66 0.69 -3.08
CA ARG A 61 -15.18 0.80 -4.47
C ARG A 61 -14.17 1.95 -4.66
N HIS A 62 -14.39 3.11 -4.04
CA HIS A 62 -13.45 4.23 -4.15
C HIS A 62 -12.15 3.92 -3.40
N GLY A 63 -12.24 3.28 -2.23
CA GLY A 63 -11.10 2.78 -1.48
C GLY A 63 -10.28 1.74 -2.23
N LEU A 64 -10.94 0.76 -2.85
CA LEU A 64 -10.28 -0.24 -3.69
C LEU A 64 -9.53 0.42 -4.85
N LEU A 65 -10.17 1.37 -5.55
CA LEU A 65 -9.54 2.06 -6.68
C LEU A 65 -8.39 2.96 -6.25
N ALA A 66 -8.53 3.66 -5.13
CA ALA A 66 -7.45 4.45 -4.54
C ALA A 66 -6.28 3.55 -4.13
N GLY A 67 -6.56 2.43 -3.44
CA GLY A 67 -5.57 1.45 -3.02
C GLY A 67 -4.91 0.71 -4.19
N VAL A 68 -5.61 0.51 -5.32
CA VAL A 68 -4.96 0.01 -6.56
C VAL A 68 -3.99 1.05 -7.12
N GLY A 69 -4.37 2.33 -7.14
CA GLY A 69 -3.49 3.41 -7.58
C GLY A 69 -2.25 3.58 -6.69
N GLY A 70 -2.47 3.67 -5.37
CA GLY A 70 -1.41 3.74 -4.36
C GLY A 70 -0.55 2.48 -4.33
N GLY A 71 -1.18 1.30 -4.41
CA GLY A 71 -0.51 0.00 -4.46
C GLY A 71 0.34 -0.18 -5.71
N ALA A 72 -0.05 0.36 -6.87
CA ALA A 72 0.79 0.38 -8.05
C ALA A 72 2.05 1.23 -7.84
N ALA A 73 1.92 2.43 -7.25
CA ALA A 73 3.07 3.25 -6.89
C ALA A 73 3.97 2.56 -5.86
N PHE A 74 3.38 1.90 -4.86
CA PHE A 74 4.10 1.14 -3.86
C PHE A 74 4.83 -0.08 -4.43
N ALA A 75 4.19 -0.84 -5.31
CA ALA A 75 4.83 -1.96 -6.02
C ALA A 75 6.04 -1.48 -6.83
N LEU A 76 5.93 -0.36 -7.54
CA LEU A 76 7.05 0.25 -8.26
C LEU A 76 8.16 0.69 -7.30
N ALA A 77 7.83 1.30 -6.17
CA ALA A 77 8.78 1.73 -5.14
C ALA A 77 9.54 0.52 -4.54
N VAL A 78 8.83 -0.56 -4.20
CA VAL A 78 9.43 -1.81 -3.73
C VAL A 78 10.34 -2.41 -4.80
N ARG A 79 9.86 -2.51 -6.05
CA ARG A 79 10.66 -3.05 -7.15
C ARG A 79 11.93 -2.24 -7.39
N TRP A 80 11.83 -0.91 -7.32
CA TRP A 80 12.98 -0.03 -7.43
C TRP A 80 13.95 -0.23 -6.27
N SER A 81 13.48 -0.42 -5.03
CA SER A 81 14.32 -0.70 -3.86
C SER A 81 15.14 -2.01 -3.93
N PHE A 82 14.83 -2.87 -4.89
CA PHE A 82 15.63 -4.07 -5.19
C PHE A 82 16.84 -3.78 -6.09
N GLU A 83 16.83 -2.64 -6.80
CA GLU A 83 17.92 -2.28 -7.71
C GLU A 83 19.20 -1.91 -6.94
N PRO A 84 20.38 -2.23 -7.50
CA PRO A 84 21.66 -1.83 -6.94
C PRO A 84 21.77 -0.30 -6.81
N GLY A 85 22.38 0.17 -5.72
CA GLY A 85 22.64 1.60 -5.49
C GLY A 85 21.47 2.40 -4.90
N THR A 86 20.34 1.75 -4.61
CA THR A 86 19.23 2.41 -3.91
C THR A 86 19.55 2.70 -2.44
N PRO A 87 19.03 3.80 -1.86
CA PRO A 87 19.26 4.13 -0.46
C PRO A 87 18.74 3.03 0.48
N PRO A 88 19.46 2.69 1.56
CA PRO A 88 18.97 1.72 2.54
C PRO A 88 17.93 2.38 3.46
N GLY A 89 16.71 2.51 2.92
CA GLY A 89 15.57 3.21 3.51
C GLY A 89 14.53 2.29 4.15
N ALA A 90 13.30 2.80 4.22
CA ALA A 90 12.16 2.11 4.82
C ALA A 90 11.76 0.83 4.07
N LEU A 91 12.09 0.70 2.78
CA LEU A 91 11.74 -0.50 1.99
C LEU A 91 12.77 -1.63 2.09
N ARG A 92 13.94 -1.39 2.71
CA ARG A 92 14.98 -2.41 2.87
C ARG A 92 14.49 -3.71 3.55
N PRO A 93 13.57 -3.67 4.53
CA PRO A 93 12.99 -4.89 5.09
C PRO A 93 12.23 -5.75 4.07
N ALA A 94 11.68 -5.18 3.00
CA ALA A 94 11.06 -5.97 1.92
C ALA A 94 12.08 -6.90 1.24
N ASN A 95 13.33 -6.44 1.05
CA ASN A 95 14.41 -7.25 0.49
C ASN A 95 14.75 -8.41 1.42
N TYR A 96 14.77 -8.16 2.73
CA TYR A 96 15.01 -9.19 3.74
C TYR A 96 13.89 -10.24 3.74
N LEU A 97 12.63 -9.80 3.68
CA LEU A 97 11.48 -10.71 3.60
C LEU A 97 11.52 -11.56 2.33
N LEU A 98 11.80 -10.95 1.17
CA LEU A 98 11.95 -11.65 -0.10
C LEU A 98 13.08 -12.68 -0.04
N ALA A 99 14.26 -12.31 0.46
CA ALA A 99 15.40 -13.22 0.58
C ALA A 99 15.09 -14.38 1.53
N THR A 100 14.42 -14.10 2.65
CA THR A 100 14.01 -15.13 3.62
C THR A 100 13.01 -16.10 3.00
N ALA A 101 11.98 -15.59 2.29
CA ALA A 101 10.99 -16.41 1.62
C ALA A 101 11.59 -17.23 0.46
N ALA A 102 12.52 -16.65 -0.30
CA ALA A 102 13.23 -17.36 -1.37
C ALA A 102 14.06 -18.53 -0.83
N GLY A 103 14.60 -18.43 0.38
CA GLY A 103 15.31 -19.53 1.05
C GLY A 103 14.45 -20.77 1.33
N TRP A 104 13.11 -20.66 1.27
CA TRP A 104 12.20 -21.79 1.42
C TRP A 104 11.89 -22.50 0.10
N LEU A 105 12.30 -21.92 -1.04
CA LEU A 105 12.10 -22.49 -2.36
C LEU A 105 13.31 -23.33 -2.77
N PRO A 106 13.14 -24.36 -3.63
CA PRO A 106 14.26 -25.11 -4.19
C PRO A 106 15.25 -24.17 -4.90
N SER A 107 16.55 -24.37 -4.69
CA SER A 107 17.60 -23.48 -5.24
C SER A 107 17.59 -23.39 -6.77
N GLY A 108 17.23 -24.47 -7.47
CA GLY A 108 17.06 -24.45 -8.93
C GLY A 108 15.85 -23.62 -9.39
N PHE A 109 14.82 -23.49 -8.55
CA PHE A 109 13.65 -22.67 -8.84
C PHE A 109 13.98 -21.18 -8.65
N THR A 110 14.61 -20.82 -7.54
CA THR A 110 15.00 -19.43 -7.28
C THR A 110 15.97 -18.91 -8.33
N ALA A 111 16.99 -19.69 -8.69
CA ALA A 111 17.94 -19.31 -9.74
C ALA A 111 17.26 -19.08 -11.11
N ARG A 112 16.24 -19.86 -11.43
CA ARG A 112 15.51 -19.75 -12.70
C ARG A 112 14.53 -18.57 -12.74
N TYR A 113 13.98 -18.18 -11.58
CA TYR A 113 12.87 -17.24 -11.48
C TYR A 113 13.18 -15.99 -10.64
N ASP A 114 14.44 -15.71 -10.33
CA ASP A 114 14.87 -14.61 -9.46
C ASP A 114 14.21 -13.26 -9.80
N ALA A 115 14.27 -12.85 -11.07
CA ALA A 115 13.65 -11.62 -11.55
C ALA A 115 12.12 -11.61 -11.38
N LEU A 116 11.46 -12.76 -11.59
CA LEU A 116 10.01 -12.90 -11.44
C LEU A 116 9.59 -12.94 -9.98
N LEU A 117 10.42 -13.48 -9.07
CA LEU A 117 10.18 -13.44 -7.63
C LEU A 117 10.16 -12.01 -7.11
N GLY A 118 11.09 -11.16 -7.57
CA GLY A 118 11.08 -9.73 -7.26
C GLY A 118 9.82 -9.01 -7.74
N VAL A 119 9.39 -9.27 -8.98
CA VAL A 119 8.14 -8.71 -9.53
C VAL A 119 6.92 -9.20 -8.76
N ALA A 120 6.85 -10.50 -8.46
CA ALA A 120 5.75 -11.10 -7.71
C ALA A 120 5.65 -10.52 -6.30
N ALA A 121 6.78 -10.34 -5.61
CA ALA A 121 6.81 -9.71 -4.29
C ALA A 121 6.31 -8.26 -4.33
N ALA A 122 6.79 -7.46 -5.28
CA ALA A 122 6.33 -6.09 -5.47
C ALA A 122 4.81 -6.02 -5.71
N LEU A 123 4.27 -6.90 -6.56
CA LEU A 123 2.84 -6.98 -6.81
C LEU A 123 2.05 -7.42 -5.58
N ALA A 124 2.56 -8.37 -4.78
CA ALA A 124 1.91 -8.79 -3.55
C ALA A 124 1.77 -7.63 -2.55
N PHE A 125 2.80 -6.81 -2.41
CA PHE A 125 2.75 -5.57 -1.63
C PHE A 125 1.75 -4.55 -2.18
N GLY A 126 1.65 -4.41 -3.51
CA GLY A 126 0.63 -3.56 -4.13
C GLY A 126 -0.81 -4.06 -3.92
N VAL A 127 -1.02 -5.38 -3.95
CA VAL A 127 -2.32 -6.00 -3.67
C VAL A 127 -2.74 -5.76 -2.21
N LEU A 128 -1.79 -5.81 -1.27
CA LEU A 128 -2.06 -5.48 0.14
C LEU A 128 -2.68 -4.08 0.26
N TYR A 129 -2.11 -3.07 -0.40
CA TYR A 129 -2.65 -1.71 -0.43
C TYR A 129 -4.07 -1.63 -0.99
N ALA A 130 -4.38 -2.39 -2.04
CA ALA A 130 -5.73 -2.43 -2.61
C ALA A 130 -6.75 -3.03 -1.60
N VAL A 131 -6.35 -4.07 -0.88
CA VAL A 131 -7.18 -4.71 0.15
C VAL A 131 -7.38 -3.76 1.33
N GLU A 132 -6.30 -3.17 1.84
CA GLU A 132 -6.35 -2.17 2.91
C GLU A 132 -7.25 -0.99 2.52
N GLY A 133 -7.08 -0.48 1.30
CA GLY A 133 -7.85 0.64 0.80
C GLY A 133 -9.34 0.35 0.77
N ALA A 134 -9.73 -0.84 0.30
CA ALA A 134 -11.12 -1.30 0.29
C ALA A 134 -11.69 -1.43 1.71
N LEU A 135 -10.94 -2.03 2.64
CA LEU A 135 -11.35 -2.22 4.03
C LEU A 135 -11.53 -0.89 4.76
N ALA A 136 -10.54 -0.01 4.69
CA ALA A 136 -10.56 1.29 5.35
C ALA A 136 -11.66 2.20 4.83
N ALA A 137 -11.90 2.20 3.51
CA ALA A 137 -12.99 2.98 2.93
C ALA A 137 -14.38 2.46 3.32
N GLY A 138 -14.54 1.13 3.43
CA GLY A 138 -15.77 0.52 3.94
C GLY A 138 -16.04 0.89 5.40
N ALA A 139 -14.98 0.96 6.20
CA ALA A 139 -15.05 1.31 7.63
C ALA A 139 -15.14 2.83 7.90
N ALA A 140 -14.89 3.68 6.91
CA ALA A 140 -15.03 5.13 7.07
C ALA A 140 -16.46 5.48 7.54
N PRO A 141 -16.73 6.68 8.06
CA PRO A 141 -18.10 7.17 8.25
C PRO A 141 -18.63 7.72 6.93
N GLY A 142 -19.85 7.32 6.57
CA GLY A 142 -20.59 7.79 5.40
C GLY A 142 -21.93 8.31 5.91
N GLY A 143 -22.37 9.47 5.42
CA GLY A 143 -23.36 10.34 6.08
C GLY A 143 -24.68 9.74 6.58
N ASP A 144 -24.98 8.47 6.29
CA ASP A 144 -26.07 7.72 6.93
C ASP A 144 -25.86 7.55 8.45
N ALA A 145 -24.61 7.54 8.92
CA ALA A 145 -24.30 7.48 10.36
C ALA A 145 -24.67 8.78 11.11
N ASP A 146 -24.71 9.93 10.42
CA ASP A 146 -25.12 11.21 11.02
C ASP A 146 -26.65 11.33 11.13
N VAL A 147 -27.43 10.57 10.34
CA VAL A 147 -28.91 10.64 10.38
C VAL A 147 -29.50 9.92 11.59
N LEU A 148 -28.79 8.93 12.15
CA LEU A 148 -29.22 8.22 13.36
C LEU A 148 -28.84 8.96 14.65
N ALA A 149 -27.75 9.73 14.66
CA ALA A 149 -27.29 10.47 15.84
C ALA A 149 -28.07 11.76 16.13
N VAL A 150 -28.86 12.27 15.18
CA VAL A 150 -29.66 13.52 15.32
C VAL A 150 -31.13 13.22 15.68
N ARG A 151 -31.49 11.95 15.91
CA ARG A 151 -32.86 11.53 16.27
C ARG A 151 -33.04 11.12 17.73
N GLU A 152 -32.05 11.33 18.59
CA GLU A 152 -32.17 11.22 20.05
C GLU A 152 -32.20 12.63 20.68
#